data_AF-A0A9D3Y0B9-F1
#
_entry.id   AF-A0A9D3Y0B9-F1
#
_cell.length_a   1.000
_cell.length_b   1.000
_cell.length_c   1.000
_cell.angle_alpha   90.00
_cell.angle_beta   90.00
_cell.angle_gamma   90.00
#
_symmetry.space_group_name_H-M   'P 1'
#
loop_
_entity.id
_entity.type
_entity.pdbx_description
1 polymer ?
#
loop_
_entity_poly.entity_id
_entity_poly.type
_entity_poly.pdbx_seq_one_letter_code
_entity_poly.pdbx_strand_id
1 'polypeptide(L)'
;MISLHTLRMRWAFRYLFAMFVLIFVFVSIQLHLFKDRQLLDLCDCKPHSENAHKLVKATYEYVHQLTWSEYQKNSSAKTGNVLIDKYGKNDLNRPGENGTGVHLVGKENERANQLVEKLNINVLASDKIPLNRMVPDSRFNG
;
A
#
# COMPACT_ATOMS: atom_id res chain seq x y z
N MET A 1 -25.43 9.75 -65.69
CA MET A 1 -26.02 10.60 -64.61
C MET A 1 -26.01 9.82 -63.31
N ILE A 2 -25.18 10.20 -62.35
CA ILE A 2 -25.17 9.58 -61.02
C ILE A 2 -26.35 10.16 -60.24
N SER A 3 -27.26 9.31 -59.78
CA SER A 3 -28.46 9.71 -59.05
C SER A 3 -28.09 10.45 -57.76
N LEU A 4 -28.67 11.63 -57.56
CA LEU A 4 -28.46 12.51 -56.38
C LEU A 4 -28.64 11.77 -55.04
N HIS A 5 -29.44 10.70 -55.05
CA HIS A 5 -29.68 9.82 -53.89
C HIS A 5 -28.43 9.02 -53.46
N THR A 6 -27.61 8.60 -54.41
CA THR A 6 -26.36 7.84 -54.13
C THR A 6 -25.26 8.74 -53.58
N LEU A 7 -25.26 10.03 -53.94
CA LEU A 7 -24.31 10.99 -53.38
C LEU A 7 -24.59 11.24 -51.90
N ARG A 8 -25.87 11.44 -51.54
CA ARG A 8 -26.30 11.75 -50.16
C ARG A 8 -26.01 10.60 -49.18
N MET A 9 -26.18 9.36 -49.61
CA MET A 9 -25.86 8.15 -48.82
C MET A 9 -24.36 8.04 -48.50
N ARG A 10 -23.47 8.45 -49.43
CA ARG A 10 -22.01 8.39 -49.21
C ARG A 10 -21.52 9.41 -48.17
N TRP A 11 -22.14 10.59 -48.11
CA TRP A 11 -21.83 11.58 -47.09
C TRP A 11 -22.34 11.13 -45.71
N ALA A 12 -23.57 10.62 -45.63
CA ALA A 12 -24.12 10.10 -44.38
C ALA A 12 -23.25 9.00 -43.78
N PHE A 13 -22.74 8.06 -44.60
CA PHE A 13 -21.89 6.99 -44.12
C PHE A 13 -20.53 7.49 -43.59
N ARG A 14 -19.95 8.51 -44.23
CA ARG A 14 -18.69 9.13 -43.77
C ARG A 14 -18.85 9.81 -42.42
N TYR A 15 -19.94 10.53 -42.20
CA TYR A 15 -20.21 11.17 -40.91
C TYR A 15 -20.50 10.16 -39.81
N LEU A 16 -21.24 9.10 -40.12
CA LEU A 16 -21.55 8.04 -39.16
C LEU A 16 -20.30 7.27 -38.74
N PHE A 17 -19.41 6.96 -39.69
CA PHE A 17 -18.11 6.36 -39.39
C PHE A 17 -17.21 7.28 -38.55
N ALA A 18 -17.14 8.57 -38.89
CA ALA A 18 -16.35 9.55 -38.13
C ALA A 18 -16.85 9.68 -36.68
N MET A 19 -18.17 9.73 -36.47
CA MET A 19 -18.77 9.76 -35.14
C MET A 19 -18.45 8.49 -34.34
N PHE A 20 -18.50 7.32 -34.97
CA PHE A 20 -18.17 6.06 -34.31
C PHE A 20 -16.71 6.02 -33.84
N VAL A 21 -15.77 6.48 -34.68
CA VAL A 21 -14.35 6.58 -34.33
C VAL A 21 -14.14 7.56 -33.17
N LEU A 22 -14.79 8.73 -33.18
CA LEU A 22 -14.69 9.70 -32.09
C LEU A 22 -15.21 9.15 -30.77
N ILE A 23 -16.34 8.44 -30.78
CA ILE A 23 -16.89 7.79 -29.58
C ILE A 23 -15.90 6.73 -29.06
N PHE A 24 -15.35 5.91 -29.94
CA PHE A 24 -14.41 4.86 -29.56
C PHE A 24 -13.13 5.43 -28.92
N VAL A 25 -12.57 6.50 -29.49
CA VAL A 25 -11.42 7.21 -28.93
C VAL A 25 -11.77 7.83 -27.57
N PHE A 26 -12.92 8.48 -27.45
CA PHE A 26 -13.36 9.08 -26.19
C PHE A 26 -13.51 8.03 -25.08
N VAL A 27 -14.16 6.89 -25.37
CA VAL A 27 -14.31 5.78 -24.43
C VAL A 27 -12.95 5.22 -24.01
N SER A 28 -12.03 5.06 -24.97
CA SER A 28 -10.67 4.57 -24.69
C SER A 28 -9.90 5.49 -23.74
N ILE A 29 -10.01 6.81 -23.91
CA ILE A 29 -9.40 7.81 -23.02
C ILE A 29 -9.99 7.72 -21.61
N GLN A 30 -11.32 7.64 -21.50
CA GLN A 30 -12.00 7.54 -20.19
C GLN A 30 -11.62 6.27 -19.43
N LEU A 31 -11.49 5.13 -20.12
CA LEU A 31 -11.02 3.88 -19.52
C LEU A 31 -9.58 3.98 -19.01
N HIS A 32 -8.71 4.68 -19.73
CA HIS A 32 -7.32 4.88 -19.31
C HIS A 32 -7.25 5.76 -18.05
N LEU A 33 -7.96 6.90 -18.05
CA LEU A 33 -8.04 7.80 -16.90
C LEU A 33 -8.66 7.14 -15.66
N PHE A 34 -9.63 6.25 -15.84
CA PHE A 34 -10.24 5.51 -14.73
C PHE A 34 -9.27 4.50 -14.10
N LYS A 35 -8.42 3.85 -14.91
CA LYS A 35 -7.39 2.91 -14.44
C LYS A 35 -6.35 3.60 -13.56
N ASP A 36 -5.96 4.83 -13.92
CA ASP A 36 -4.97 5.59 -13.15
C ASP A 36 -5.53 6.12 -11.82
N ARG A 37 -6.83 6.45 -11.77
CA ARG A 37 -7.47 6.93 -10.52
C ARG A 37 -7.50 5.87 -9.41
N GLN A 38 -7.72 4.60 -9.74
CA GLN A 38 -7.72 3.53 -8.72
C GLN A 38 -6.34 3.25 -8.10
N LEU A 39 -5.26 3.67 -8.78
CA LEU A 39 -3.90 3.52 -8.26
C LEU A 39 -3.55 4.61 -7.23
N LEU A 40 -4.20 5.77 -7.29
CA LEU A 40 -3.95 6.88 -6.36
C LEU A 40 -4.69 6.72 -5.03
N ASP A 41 -5.85 6.06 -5.01
CA ASP A 41 -6.63 5.80 -3.79
C ASP A 41 -6.00 4.73 -2.88
N LEU A 42 -4.93 4.05 -3.31
CA LEU A 42 -4.18 3.12 -2.46
C LEU A 42 -3.17 3.82 -1.51
N CYS A 43 -2.97 5.13 -1.67
CA CYS A 43 -2.01 5.93 -0.89
C CYS A 43 -2.68 6.93 0.06
N ASP A 44 -3.95 6.71 0.45
CA ASP A 44 -4.62 7.55 1.46
C ASP A 44 -4.08 7.24 2.87
N CYS A 45 -2.89 7.75 3.17
CA CYS A 45 -2.39 7.86 4.54
C CYS A 45 -3.18 8.96 5.25
N LYS A 46 -4.43 8.67 5.64
CA LYS A 46 -5.20 9.56 6.53
C LYS A 46 -4.42 9.74 7.83
N PRO A 47 -3.98 10.97 8.19
CA PRO A 47 -3.38 11.20 9.49
C PRO A 47 -4.49 11.09 10.55
N HIS A 48 -4.54 9.95 11.23
CA HIS A 48 -5.43 9.74 12.35
C HIS A 48 -4.97 10.61 13.53
N SER A 49 -5.84 11.55 13.95
CA SER A 49 -5.86 12.22 15.26
C SER A 49 -4.81 13.31 15.54
N GLU A 50 -5.24 14.58 15.51
CA GLU A 50 -4.49 15.75 16.02
C GLU A 50 -4.05 15.58 17.49
N ASN A 51 -4.77 14.77 18.27
CA ASN A 51 -4.43 14.50 19.67
C ASN A 51 -3.24 13.54 19.81
N ALA A 52 -3.07 12.59 18.87
CA ALA A 52 -1.88 11.74 18.84
C ALA A 52 -0.63 12.55 18.54
N HIS A 53 -0.72 13.54 17.66
CA HIS A 53 0.40 14.39 17.28
C HIS A 53 0.91 15.26 18.46
N LYS A 54 0.01 15.77 19.30
CA LYS A 54 0.38 16.52 20.52
C LYS A 54 1.07 15.64 21.57
N LEU A 55 0.55 14.43 21.80
CA LEU A 55 1.13 13.48 22.75
C LEU A 55 2.51 13.01 22.28
N VAL A 56 2.65 12.63 21.01
CA VAL A 56 3.92 12.21 20.41
C VAL A 56 4.96 13.33 20.51
N LYS A 57 4.58 14.58 20.21
CA LYS A 57 5.48 15.74 20.30
C LYS A 57 5.99 15.96 21.72
N ALA A 58 5.11 15.91 22.73
CA ALA A 58 5.50 16.09 24.14
C ALA A 58 6.40 14.95 24.65
N THR A 59 6.15 13.70 24.26
CA THR A 59 7.06 12.58 24.60
C THR A 59 8.41 12.69 23.89
N TYR A 60 8.44 13.12 22.63
CA TYR A 60 9.68 13.30 21.88
C TYR A 60 10.56 14.39 22.49
N GLU A 61 9.95 15.48 22.97
CA GLU A 61 10.62 16.60 23.63
C GLU A 61 11.22 16.20 25.00
N TYR A 62 10.59 15.28 25.73
CA TYR A 62 11.12 14.74 27.00
C TYR A 62 12.25 13.73 26.81
N VAL A 63 12.14 12.82 25.83
CA VAL A 63 13.18 11.82 25.53
C VAL A 63 14.47 12.48 25.03
N HIS A 64 14.37 13.62 24.34
CA HIS A 64 15.54 14.39 23.88
C HIS A 64 16.34 15.09 25.00
N GLN A 65 15.83 15.13 26.23
CA GLN A 65 16.53 15.72 27.37
C GLN A 65 17.42 14.74 28.13
N LEU A 66 17.23 13.43 27.94
CA LEU A 66 18.08 12.39 28.52
C LEU A 66 19.32 12.21 27.64
N THR A 67 20.50 12.32 28.23
CA THR A 67 21.72 11.91 27.53
C THR A 67 21.72 10.39 27.32
N TRP A 68 22.40 9.90 26.29
CA TRP A 68 22.46 8.46 25.99
C TRP A 68 22.96 7.62 27.18
N SER A 69 23.90 8.16 27.96
CA SER A 69 24.44 7.51 29.15
C SER A 69 23.43 7.39 30.29
N GLU A 70 22.51 8.36 30.43
CA GLU A 70 21.41 8.32 31.41
C GLU A 70 20.30 7.37 30.95
N TYR A 71 19.99 7.37 29.64
CA TYR A 71 19.05 6.43 29.05
C TYR A 71 19.48 4.97 29.28
N GLN A 72 20.77 4.65 29.06
CA GLN A 72 21.30 3.30 29.30
C GLN A 72 21.26 2.88 30.77
N LYS A 73 21.37 3.82 31.72
CA LYS A 73 21.34 3.54 33.16
C LYS A 73 19.92 3.39 33.70
N ASN A 74 18.93 3.99 33.04
CA ASN A 74 17.54 3.95 33.47
C ASN A 74 16.77 2.83 32.76
N SER A 75 16.65 1.67 33.40
CA SER A 75 15.91 0.51 32.89
C SER A 75 14.42 0.77 32.63
N SER A 76 13.87 1.87 33.14
CA SER A 76 12.46 2.26 32.98
C SER A 76 12.26 3.34 31.91
N ALA A 77 13.34 3.91 31.36
CA ALA A 77 13.26 4.91 30.32
C ALA A 77 12.71 4.28 29.03
N LYS A 78 11.69 4.92 28.47
CA LYS A 78 11.10 4.54 27.19
C LYS A 78 11.62 5.47 26.10
N THR A 79 11.85 4.92 24.92
CA THR A 79 12.22 5.69 23.73
C THR A 79 11.06 6.54 23.19
N GLY A 80 9.82 6.20 23.57
CA GLY A 80 8.62 6.77 22.96
C GLY A 80 8.24 6.07 21.65
N ASN A 81 9.08 5.17 21.14
CA ASN A 81 8.77 4.32 20.00
C ASN A 81 8.22 2.98 20.49
N VAL A 82 6.92 2.75 20.24
CA VAL A 82 6.20 1.54 20.66
C VAL A 82 6.85 0.26 20.12
N LEU A 83 7.50 0.32 18.95
CA LEU A 83 8.17 -0.83 18.34
C LEU A 83 9.41 -1.28 19.13
N ILE A 84 10.09 -0.32 19.77
CA ILE A 84 11.30 -0.56 20.58
C ILE A 84 10.90 -0.84 22.04
N ASP A 85 10.01 -0.02 22.59
CA ASP A 85 9.62 -0.09 24.01
C ASP A 85 8.88 -1.38 24.38
N LYS A 86 8.27 -2.04 23.39
CA LYS A 86 7.60 -3.33 23.55
C LYS A 86 8.32 -4.47 22.82
N TYR A 87 9.54 -4.23 22.33
CA TYR A 87 10.33 -5.28 21.68
C TYR A 87 10.50 -6.48 22.61
N GLY A 88 10.39 -7.70 22.07
CA GLY A 88 10.46 -8.93 22.85
C GLY A 88 9.17 -9.32 23.59
N LYS A 89 8.12 -8.48 23.57
CA LYS A 89 6.81 -8.75 24.20
C LYS A 89 5.72 -9.01 23.17
N ASN A 90 6.08 -9.67 22.08
CA ASN A 90 5.17 -9.96 20.98
C ASN A 90 4.39 -11.25 21.26
N ASP A 91 3.22 -11.37 20.64
CA ASP A 91 2.47 -12.63 20.59
C ASP A 91 3.08 -13.51 19.49
N LEU A 92 3.79 -14.57 19.89
CA LEU A 92 4.53 -15.45 18.99
C LEU A 92 3.65 -16.26 18.05
N ASN A 93 2.32 -16.28 18.24
CA ASN A 93 1.38 -16.97 17.37
C ASN A 93 0.92 -16.11 16.18
N ARG A 94 1.37 -14.86 16.08
CA ARG A 94 0.99 -13.97 14.98
C ARG A 94 1.69 -14.36 13.67
N PRO A 95 1.07 -14.07 12.52
CA PRO A 95 1.69 -14.32 11.21
C PRO A 95 3.05 -13.62 11.10
N GLY A 96 4.08 -14.36 10.67
CA GLY A 96 5.44 -13.81 10.50
C GLY A 96 6.30 -13.78 11.76
N GLU A 97 5.73 -14.02 12.95
CA GLU A 97 6.50 -14.13 14.20
C GLU A 97 7.25 -15.45 14.27
N ASN A 98 8.41 -15.43 14.90
CA ASN A 98 9.29 -16.59 15.07
C ASN A 98 9.67 -17.27 13.73
N GLY A 99 9.65 -16.52 12.62
CA GLY A 99 9.89 -17.06 11.28
C GLY A 99 8.72 -17.86 10.69
N THR A 100 7.54 -17.83 11.31
CA THR A 100 6.34 -18.53 10.83
C THR A 100 5.85 -17.95 9.51
N GLY A 101 5.44 -18.81 8.57
CA GLY A 101 4.91 -18.38 7.28
C GLY A 101 3.59 -17.61 7.41
N VAL A 102 3.37 -16.66 6.48
CA VAL A 102 2.09 -15.97 6.33
C VAL A 102 1.29 -16.66 5.23
N HIS A 103 0.13 -17.21 5.59
CA HIS A 103 -0.76 -17.90 4.64
C HIS A 103 -1.93 -16.97 4.27
N LEU A 104 -2.06 -16.67 2.97
CA LEU A 104 -3.16 -15.89 2.42
C LEU A 104 -4.17 -16.85 1.77
N VAL A 105 -5.47 -16.61 1.95
CA VAL A 105 -6.54 -17.49 1.44
C VAL A 105 -7.61 -16.70 0.68
N GLY A 106 -8.25 -17.36 -0.29
CA GLY A 106 -9.32 -16.78 -1.10
C GLY A 106 -8.90 -15.50 -1.82
N LYS A 107 -9.75 -14.47 -1.72
CA LYS A 107 -9.56 -13.18 -2.41
C LYS A 107 -8.26 -12.46 -2.04
N GLU A 108 -7.74 -12.65 -0.83
CA GLU A 108 -6.44 -12.04 -0.44
C GLU A 108 -5.29 -12.67 -1.23
N ASN A 109 -5.34 -13.98 -1.47
CA ASN A 109 -4.32 -14.67 -2.24
C ASN A 109 -4.35 -14.23 -3.72
N GLU A 110 -5.55 -14.08 -4.30
CA GLU A 110 -5.72 -13.56 -5.66
C GLU A 110 -5.10 -12.16 -5.81
N ARG A 111 -5.37 -11.26 -4.85
CA ARG A 111 -4.78 -9.92 -4.84
C ARG A 111 -3.27 -9.96 -4.63
N ALA A 112 -2.77 -10.87 -3.79
CA ALA A 112 -1.34 -11.04 -3.56
C ALA A 112 -0.62 -11.47 -4.84
N ASN A 113 -1.19 -12.43 -5.59
CA ASN A 113 -0.63 -12.89 -6.85
C ASN A 113 -0.51 -11.74 -7.86
N GLN A 114 -1.54 -10.91 -8.01
CA GLN A 114 -1.51 -9.74 -8.89
C GLN A 114 -0.41 -8.73 -8.48
N LEU A 115 -0.22 -8.53 -7.18
CA LEU A 115 0.81 -7.61 -6.67
C LEU A 115 2.22 -8.19 -6.80
N VAL A 116 2.38 -9.50 -6.63
CA VAL A 116 3.65 -10.20 -6.85
C VAL A 116 4.06 -10.09 -8.32
N GLU A 117 3.15 -10.28 -9.26
CA GLU A 117 3.44 -10.10 -10.70
C GLU A 117 3.93 -8.68 -11.02
N LYS A 118 3.42 -7.67 -10.30
CA LYS A 118 3.77 -6.27 -10.52
C LYS A 118 5.06 -5.85 -9.80
N LEU A 119 5.28 -6.34 -8.58
CA LEU A 119 6.30 -5.82 -7.65
C LEU A 119 7.42 -6.83 -7.37
N ASN A 120 7.28 -8.07 -7.86
CA ASN A 120 8.18 -9.19 -7.60
C ASN A 120 8.38 -9.53 -6.12
N ILE A 121 7.46 -9.09 -5.26
CA ILE A 121 7.44 -9.37 -3.83
C ILE A 121 6.00 -9.43 -3.31
N ASN A 122 5.75 -10.28 -2.32
CA ASN A 122 4.43 -10.40 -1.70
C ASN A 122 4.25 -9.30 -0.64
N VAL A 123 3.88 -8.10 -1.10
CA VAL A 123 3.64 -6.95 -0.23
C VAL A 123 2.52 -7.22 0.77
N LEU A 124 1.44 -7.90 0.36
CA LEU A 124 0.33 -8.22 1.26
C LEU A 124 0.74 -9.15 2.41
N ALA A 125 1.64 -10.09 2.16
CA ALA A 125 2.21 -10.88 3.24
C ALA A 125 3.08 -9.99 4.15
N SER A 126 3.93 -9.13 3.59
CA SER A 126 4.78 -8.21 4.34
C SER A 126 3.99 -7.26 5.25
N ASP A 127 2.87 -6.72 4.77
CA ASP A 127 2.02 -5.79 5.52
C ASP A 127 1.35 -6.45 6.73
N LYS A 128 1.17 -7.78 6.70
CA LYS A 128 0.62 -8.55 7.82
C LYS A 128 1.68 -8.94 8.86
N ILE A 129 2.95 -8.79 8.55
CA ILE A 129 4.06 -9.11 9.46
C ILE A 129 4.30 -7.90 10.36
N PRO A 130 4.34 -8.07 11.70
CA PRO A 130 4.65 -6.97 12.59
C PRO A 130 6.08 -6.47 12.36
N LEU A 131 6.26 -5.14 12.32
CA LEU A 131 7.55 -4.50 12.06
C LEU A 131 8.62 -4.89 13.10
N ASN A 132 8.20 -5.14 14.34
CA ASN A 132 9.06 -5.52 15.45
C ASN A 132 9.09 -7.05 15.68
N ARG A 133 8.86 -7.87 14.63
CA ARG A 133 8.83 -9.34 14.75
C ARG A 133 10.10 -9.91 15.40
N MET A 134 9.91 -10.98 16.14
CA MET A 134 10.97 -11.81 16.69
C MET A 134 11.32 -12.92 15.72
N VAL A 135 12.61 -13.22 15.59
CA VAL A 135 13.12 -14.32 14.77
C VAL A 135 14.14 -15.09 15.63
N PRO A 136 14.06 -16.42 15.69
CA PRO A 136 14.99 -17.20 16.49
C PRO A 136 16.39 -17.11 15.89
N ASP A 137 17.41 -17.07 16.75
CA ASP A 137 18.80 -17.11 16.33
C ASP A 137 19.14 -18.53 15.86
N SER A 138 19.48 -18.68 14.58
CA SER A 138 19.82 -19.96 13.97
C SER A 138 21.32 -20.26 14.01
N ARG A 139 22.15 -19.38 14.57
CA ARG A 139 23.60 -19.58 14.68
C ARG A 139 23.93 -20.71 15.65
N PHE A 140 25.04 -21.40 15.39
CA PHE A 140 25.55 -22.43 16.30
C PHE A 140 25.97 -21.81 17.64
N ASN A 141 25.74 -22.53 18.74
CA ASN A 141 26.34 -22.17 20.02
C ASN A 141 27.86 -22.29 19.88
N GLY A 142 28.56 -21.16 20.10
CA GLY A 142 30.02 -21.08 20.08
C GLY A 142 30.68 -21.79 21.24
#